data_AF-A0A370DAZ9-F1
#
_entry.id   AF-A0A370DAZ9-F1
#
_cell.length_a   1.000
_cell.length_b   1.000
_cell.length_c   1.000
_cell.angle_alpha   90.00
_cell.angle_beta   90.00
_cell.angle_gamma   90.00
#
_symmetry.space_group_name_H-M   'P 1'
#
loop_
_entity.id
_entity.type
_entity.pdbx_description
1 polymer ?
#
loop_
_entity_poly.entity_id
_entity_poly.type
_entity_poly.pdbx_seq_one_letter_code
_entity_poly.pdbx_strand_id
1 'polypeptide(L)'
;MSGWYHWDGDDLTLRLRIQPKASRDTFVGPHGDNFKIRITAPPVDGKANAHLIKLLAKAFGVPRSQVILVSGETSRSKCLRIHAPQKAPIPVNRRPN
;
A
#
# COMPACT_ATOMS: atom_id res chain seq x y z
N MET A 1 -11.37 12.07 9.26
CA MET A 1 -11.74 10.95 8.37
C MET A 1 -10.48 10.45 7.70
N SER A 2 -10.21 9.15 7.73
CA SER A 2 -8.97 8.60 7.17
C SER A 2 -9.12 8.38 5.66
N GLY A 3 -8.64 9.29 4.82
CA GLY A 3 -8.73 9.19 3.36
C GLY A 3 -7.73 8.22 2.70
N TRP A 4 -6.90 7.54 3.50
CA TRP A 4 -5.80 6.71 3.03
C TRP A 4 -6.19 5.28 2.63
N TYR A 5 -7.40 4.83 2.98
CA TYR A 5 -7.94 3.55 2.51
C TYR A 5 -9.42 3.65 2.20
N HIS A 6 -9.87 2.80 1.29
CA HIS A 6 -11.26 2.65 0.93
C HIS A 6 -11.55 1.19 0.59
N TRP A 7 -12.61 0.64 1.19
CA TRP A 7 -13.11 -0.68 0.87
C TRP A 7 -14.28 -0.54 -0.11
N ASP A 8 -14.19 -1.22 -1.24
CA ASP A 8 -15.19 -1.34 -2.28
C ASP A 8 -15.56 -2.82 -2.41
N GLY A 9 -16.53 -3.27 -1.60
CA GLY A 9 -16.87 -4.69 -1.45
C GLY A 9 -15.71 -5.51 -0.87
N ASP A 10 -15.10 -6.35 -1.71
CA ASP A 10 -13.91 -7.15 -1.37
C ASP A 10 -12.59 -6.48 -1.76
N ASP A 11 -12.66 -5.31 -2.41
CA ASP A 11 -11.48 -4.62 -2.92
C ASP A 11 -11.04 -3.51 -1.98
N LEU A 12 -9.77 -3.52 -1.61
CA LEU A 12 -9.16 -2.56 -0.72
C LEU A 12 -8.25 -1.62 -1.52
N THR A 13 -8.69 -0.37 -1.68
CA THR A 13 -7.85 0.69 -2.23
C THR A 13 -7.06 1.37 -1.12
N LEU A 14 -5.74 1.48 -1.29
CA LEU A 14 -4.79 2.06 -0.34
C LEU A 14 -3.99 3.18 -0.99
N ARG A 15 -3.99 4.35 -0.35
CA ARG A 15 -3.10 5.47 -0.68
C ARG A 15 -1.90 5.43 0.26
N LEU A 16 -0.76 5.02 -0.27
CA LEU A 16 0.49 4.87 0.46
C LEU A 16 1.47 5.96 0.04
N ARG A 17 2.12 6.61 1.00
CA ARG A 17 3.23 7.52 0.73
C ARG A 17 4.55 6.78 0.96
N ILE A 18 5.27 6.55 -0.14
CA ILE A 18 6.55 5.87 -0.16
C ILE A 18 7.64 6.84 0.28
N GLN A 19 8.35 6.48 1.34
CA GLN A 19 9.59 7.12 1.75
C GLN A 19 10.76 6.18 1.44
N PRO A 20 11.49 6.43 0.34
CA PRO A 20 12.68 5.66 -0.03
C PRO A 20 13.87 5.98 0.88
N LYS A 21 14.95 5.21 0.74
CA LYS A 21 16.20 5.35 1.53
C LYS A 21 15.99 5.05 3.03
N ALA A 22 15.16 4.07 3.33
CA ALA A 22 15.01 3.56 4.69
C ALA A 22 16.02 2.42 4.96
N SER A 23 16.45 2.27 6.21
CA SER A 23 17.34 1.17 6.62
C SER A 23 16.62 -0.20 6.63
N ARG A 24 15.29 -0.20 6.72
CA ARG A 24 14.44 -1.39 6.76
C ARG A 24 13.04 -1.05 6.24
N ASP A 25 12.34 -2.05 5.73
CA ASP A 25 10.95 -1.89 5.29
C ASP A 25 10.05 -1.81 6.53
N THR A 26 9.32 -0.71 6.70
CA THR A 26 8.48 -0.50 7.88
C THR A 26 7.27 0.36 7.56
N PHE A 27 6.12 -0.10 8.01
CA PHE A 27 4.88 0.68 8.04
C PHE A 27 4.99 1.72 9.14
N VAL A 28 5.04 3.00 8.79
CA VAL A 28 5.16 4.08 9.78
C VAL A 28 3.81 4.35 10.43
N GLY A 29 2.75 4.34 9.61
CA GLY A 29 1.38 4.58 10.06
C GLY A 29 0.63 5.57 9.17
N PRO A 30 -0.66 5.77 9.45
CA PRO A 30 -1.48 6.75 8.76
C PRO A 30 -1.01 8.18 9.05
N HIS A 31 -0.88 8.99 8.00
CA HIS A 31 -0.45 10.37 8.06
C HIS A 31 -1.41 11.24 7.23
N GLY A 32 -2.43 11.79 7.89
CA GLY A 32 -3.54 12.49 7.23
C GLY A 32 -4.27 11.54 6.27
N ASP A 33 -4.31 11.91 4.99
CA ASP A 33 -4.99 11.14 3.93
C ASP A 33 -4.09 10.11 3.23
N ASN A 34 -2.87 9.90 3.70
CA ASN A 34 -1.96 8.90 3.13
C ASN A 34 -1.35 8.02 4.23
N PHE A 35 -1.09 6.75 3.92
CA PHE A 35 -0.39 5.85 4.83
C PHE A 35 1.10 5.86 4.54
N LYS A 36 1.90 6.29 5.49
CA LYS A 36 3.34 6.44 5.30
C LYS A 36 4.04 5.09 5.47
N ILE A 37 4.79 4.70 4.44
CA ILE A 37 5.60 3.48 4.46
C ILE A 37 7.03 3.83 4.07
N ARG A 38 7.97 3.24 4.80
CA ARG A 38 9.40 3.37 4.56
C ARG A 38 9.88 2.11 3.89
N ILE A 39 10.56 2.25 2.75
CA ILE A 39 11.13 1.12 2.03
C ILE A 39 12.62 1.34 1.78
N THR A 40 13.34 0.23 1.77
CA THR A 40 14.77 0.18 1.43
C THR A 40 15.03 0.45 -0.06
N ALA A 41 14.02 0.22 -0.91
CA ALA A 41 14.14 0.42 -2.34
C ALA A 41 14.43 1.89 -2.71
N PRO A 42 15.22 2.12 -3.78
CA PRO A 42 15.55 3.46 -4.25
C PRO A 42 14.31 4.21 -4.78
N PRO A 43 14.34 5.56 -4.84
CA PRO A 43 13.26 6.42 -5.38
C PRO A 43 13.09 6.31 -6.91
N VAL A 44 13.49 5.18 -7.51
CA VAL A 44 13.35 4.94 -8.95
C VAL A 44 12.04 4.19 -9.16
N ASP A 45 11.10 4.86 -9.83
CA ASP A 45 9.84 4.25 -10.24
C ASP A 45 10.11 2.98 -11.04
N GLY A 46 9.44 1.88 -10.64
CA GLY A 46 9.76 0.52 -11.07
C GLY A 46 10.35 -0.34 -9.94
N LYS A 47 11.50 0.04 -9.36
CA LYS A 47 12.09 -0.72 -8.24
C LYS A 47 11.29 -0.54 -6.95
N ALA A 48 10.87 0.69 -6.66
CA ALA A 48 10.00 0.97 -5.54
C ALA A 48 8.63 0.28 -5.69
N ASN A 49 8.04 0.32 -6.89
CA ASN A 49 6.75 -0.30 -7.19
C ASN A 49 6.81 -1.82 -7.04
N ALA A 50 7.80 -2.48 -7.66
CA ALA A 50 7.95 -3.93 -7.57
C ALA A 50 8.17 -4.39 -6.12
N HIS A 51 8.99 -3.66 -5.36
CA HIS A 51 9.22 -3.97 -3.95
C HIS A 51 7.96 -3.75 -3.11
N LEU A 52 7.23 -2.67 -3.35
CA LEU A 52 5.96 -2.37 -2.68
C LEU A 52 4.90 -3.45 -2.98
N ILE A 53 4.72 -3.82 -4.24
CA ILE A 53 3.78 -4.87 -4.65
C ILE A 53 4.15 -6.19 -3.97
N LYS A 54 5.43 -6.56 -3.95
CA LYS A 54 5.90 -7.78 -3.28
C LYS A 54 5.67 -7.73 -1.76
N LEU A 55 5.93 -6.59 -1.14
CA LEU A 55 5.73 -6.38 0.29
C LEU A 55 4.25 -6.45 0.66
N LEU A 56 3.39 -5.75 -0.08
CA LEU A 56 1.94 -5.77 0.12
C LEU A 56 1.36 -7.16 -0.14
N ALA A 57 1.71 -7.81 -1.25
CA ALA A 57 1.30 -9.18 -1.55
C ALA A 57 1.62 -10.13 -0.38
N LYS A 58 2.85 -10.08 0.14
CA LYS A 58 3.26 -10.92 1.28
C LYS A 58 2.54 -10.55 2.58
N ALA A 59 2.41 -9.26 2.86
CA ALA A 59 1.84 -8.75 4.11
C ALA A 59 0.32 -8.98 4.18
N PHE A 60 -0.38 -8.85 3.04
CA PHE A 60 -1.81 -9.09 2.89
C PHE A 60 -2.15 -10.54 2.52
N GLY A 61 -1.15 -11.38 2.22
CA GLY A 61 -1.36 -12.80 1.88
C GLY A 61 -2.05 -13.02 0.54
N VAL A 62 -1.86 -12.12 -0.43
CA VAL A 62 -2.47 -12.18 -1.76
C VAL A 62 -1.40 -12.31 -2.86
N PRO A 63 -1.72 -12.89 -4.02
CA PRO A 63 -0.80 -12.90 -5.15
C PRO A 63 -0.64 -11.49 -5.74
N ARG A 64 0.52 -11.24 -6.38
CA ARG A 64 0.82 -9.92 -6.98
C ARG A 64 -0.19 -9.52 -8.06
N SER A 65 -0.84 -10.48 -8.71
CA SER A 65 -1.91 -10.24 -9.68
C SER A 65 -3.13 -9.54 -9.07
N GLN A 66 -3.37 -9.70 -7.77
CA GLN A 66 -4.45 -9.05 -7.05
C GLN A 66 -4.07 -7.65 -6.54
N VAL A 67 -2.80 -7.23 -6.72
CA VAL A 67 -2.31 -5.91 -6.33
C VAL A 67 -2.16 -5.06 -7.58
N ILE A 68 -3.15 -4.20 -7.80
CA ILE A 68 -3.23 -3.30 -8.96
C ILE A 68 -2.74 -1.92 -8.55
N LEU A 69 -1.76 -1.36 -9.27
CA LEU A 69 -1.38 0.04 -9.12
C LEU A 69 -2.41 0.90 -9.84
N VAL A 70 -3.21 1.67 -9.09
CA VAL A 70 -4.25 2.55 -9.65
C VAL A 70 -3.65 3.88 -10.09
N SER A 71 -2.79 4.48 -9.26
CA SER A 71 -2.20 5.77 -9.57
C SER A 71 -0.94 6.08 -8.76
N GLY A 72 -0.23 7.13 -9.15
CA GLY A 72 0.99 7.57 -8.48
C GLY A 72 2.27 6.99 -9.08
N GLU A 73 2.23 6.47 -10.32
CA GLU A 73 3.39 5.86 -10.98
C GLU A 73 4.64 6.73 -10.97
N THR A 74 4.51 8.06 -10.99
CA THR A 74 5.60 9.06 -10.94
C THR A 74 5.70 9.86 -9.63
N SER A 75 4.84 9.56 -8.64
CA SER A 75 4.71 10.36 -7.42
C SER A 75 5.13 9.59 -6.16
N ARG A 76 5.56 10.33 -5.13
CA ARG A 76 5.85 9.77 -3.79
C ARG A 76 4.60 9.19 -3.10
N SER A 77 3.41 9.57 -3.56
CA SER A 77 2.13 8.99 -3.14
C SER A 77 1.66 8.01 -4.21
N LYS A 78 1.46 6.75 -3.81
CA LYS A 78 1.02 5.62 -4.64
C LYS A 78 -0.37 5.21 -4.20
N CYS A 79 -1.27 4.97 -5.14
CA CYS A 79 -2.56 4.38 -4.89
C CYS A 79 -2.57 2.95 -5.44
N LEU A 80 -2.80 1.96 -4.58
CA LEU A 80 -2.88 0.55 -4.97
C LEU A 80 -4.24 -0.02 -4.55
N ARG A 81 -4.85 -0.81 -5.43
CA ARG A 81 -6.03 -1.61 -5.15
C ARG A 81 -5.60 -3.04 -4.91
N ILE A 82 -6.08 -3.62 -3.82
CA ILE A 82 -5.82 -5.01 -3.42
C ILE A 82 -7.16 -5.73 -3.42
N HIS A 83 -7.30 -6.72 -4.29
CA HIS A 83 -8.49 -7.56 -4.35
C HIS A 83 -8.41 -8.67 -3.29
N ALA A 84 -9.50 -8.86 -2.53
CA ALA A 84 -9.67 -9.92 -1.54
C ALA A 84 -8.46 -10.16 -0.61
N PRO A 85 -7.97 -9.13 0.12
CA PRO A 85 -6.88 -9.27 1.07
C PRO A 85 -7.19 -10.32 2.15
N GLN A 86 -6.33 -11.33 2.28
CA GLN A 86 -6.48 -12.42 3.26
C GLN A 86 -6.01 -12.01 4.67
N LYS A 87 -5.09 -11.05 4.75
CA LYS A 87 -4.52 -10.54 6.00
C LYS A 87 -4.53 -9.02 5.98
N ALA A 88 -4.73 -8.41 7.14
CA ALA A 88 -4.67 -6.96 7.31
C ALA A 88 -3.57 -6.60 8.33
N PRO A 89 -2.32 -6.44 7.89
CA PRO A 89 -1.19 -6.09 8.78
C PRO A 89 -1.20 -4.62 9.20
N ILE A 90 -2.15 -3.84 8.68
CA ILE A 90 -2.37 -2.43 8.98
C ILE A 90 -3.80 -2.24 9.48
N PRO A 91 -4.10 -1.18 10.24
CA PRO A 91 -5.44 -0.93 10.80
C PRO A 91 -6.41 -0.45 9.72
N VAL A 92 -6.77 -1.35 8.80
CA VAL A 92 -7.84 -1.17 7.82
C VAL A 92 -9.08 -1.83 8.38
N ASN A 93 -9.97 -1.03 8.96
CA ASN A 93 -11.24 -1.54 9.42
C ASN A 93 -12.09 -1.83 8.18
N ARG A 94 -12.33 -3.12 7.89
CA ARG A 94 -13.45 -3.50 7.02
C ARG A 94 -14.69 -3.09 7.80
N ARG A 95 -15.27 -1.94 7.49
CA ARG A 95 -16.56 -1.58 8.10
C ARG A 95 -17.59 -2.56 7.52
N PRO A 96 -18.18 -3.46 8.32
CA PRO A 96 -19.41 -4.08 7.89
C PRO A 96 -20.45 -2.94 7.77
N ASN A 97 -21.21 -2.99 6.68
CA ASN A 97 -22.39 -2.15 6.49
C ASN A 97 -23.38 -2.35 7.64
#